data_AF-A0A537ZHD4-F1
#
_entry.id   AF-A0A537ZHD4-F1
#
_cell.length_a   1.000
_cell.length_b   1.000
_cell.length_c   1.000
_cell.angle_alpha   90.00
_cell.angle_beta   90.00
_cell.angle_gamma   90.00
#
_symmetry.space_group_name_H-M   'P 1'
#
loop_
_entity.id
_entity.type
_entity.pdbx_description
1 polymer ?
#
loop_
_entity_poly.entity_id
_entity_poly.type
_entity_poly.pdbx_seq_one_letter_code
_entity_poly.pdbx_strand_id
1 'polypeptide(L)' 'MGTLIDAALGDAIVERVVNRGDVVVRVRPDAWRRAAEFARSELDCDFLSFVSAIDWKPAAREGDE' A
#
# COMPACT_ATOMS: atom_id res chain seq x y z
N MET A 1 -6.79 2.32 14.05
CA MET A 1 -6.41 2.35 12.63
C MET A 1 -5.95 0.99 12.11
N GLY A 2 -4.93 0.37 12.71
CA GLY A 2 -4.38 -0.90 12.20
C GLY A 2 -5.40 -2.02 12.02
N THR A 3 -6.24 -2.24 13.04
CA THR A 3 -7.28 -3.28 13.02
C THR A 3 -8.38 -3.06 11.97
N LEU A 4 -8.66 -1.82 11.55
CA LEU A 4 -9.65 -1.52 10.51
C LEU A 4 -9.14 -1.88 9.12
N ILE A 5 -7.89 -1.54 8.83
CA ILE A 5 -7.22 -1.91 7.58
C ILE A 5 -7.14 -3.44 7.48
N ASP A 6 -6.78 -4.12 8.58
CA ASP A 6 -6.67 -5.58 8.61
C ASP A 6 -8.03 -6.25 8.39
N ALA A 7 -9.11 -5.72 8.99
CA ALA A 7 -10.47 -6.23 8.79
C ALA A 7 -10.97 -5.99 7.35
N ALA A 8 -10.69 -4.83 6.77
CA ALA A 8 -11.16 -4.47 5.44
C ALA A 8 -10.37 -5.18 4.34
N LEU A 9 -9.04 -5.23 4.46
CA LEU A 9 -8.15 -5.68 3.39
C LEU A 9 -7.65 -7.12 3.57
N GLY A 10 -7.59 -7.64 4.80
CA GLY A 10 -7.29 -9.04 5.07
C GLY A 10 -6.06 -9.57 4.34
N ASP A 11 -6.23 -10.66 3.61
CA ASP A 11 -5.20 -11.36 2.84
C ASP A 11 -4.65 -10.57 1.64
N ALA A 12 -5.27 -9.43 1.30
CA ALA A 12 -4.76 -8.53 0.28
C ALA A 12 -3.56 -7.71 0.76
N ILE A 13 -3.33 -7.59 2.08
CA ILE A 13 -2.19 -6.86 2.63
C ILE A 13 -0.93 -7.71 2.47
N VAL A 14 0.05 -7.19 1.75
CA VAL A 14 1.39 -7.77 1.65
C VAL A 14 2.24 -7.28 2.82
N GLU A 15 2.12 -5.99 3.16
CA GLU A 15 2.91 -5.36 4.22
C GLU A 15 2.22 -4.09 4.72
N ARG A 16 2.43 -3.75 6.00
CA ARG A 16 2.04 -2.47 6.57
C ARG A 16 3.15 -1.93 7.47
N VAL A 17 3.44 -0.64 7.35
CA VAL A 17 4.38 0.06 8.22
C VAL A 17 3.85 1.45 8.58
N VAL A 18 4.13 1.90 9.80
CA VAL A 18 4.00 3.31 10.14
C VAL A 18 5.35 3.96 9.91
N ASN A 19 5.41 4.90 8.96
CA ASN A 19 6.64 5.59 8.60
C ASN A 19 6.43 7.09 8.76
N ARG A 20 7.17 7.71 9.68
CA ARG A 20 7.08 9.16 9.98
C ARG A 20 5.68 9.68 10.29
N GLY A 21 4.83 8.84 10.90
CA GLY A 21 3.45 9.18 11.25
C GLY A 21 2.42 8.78 10.19
N ASP A 22 2.86 8.44 8.98
CA ASP A 22 1.99 7.97 7.91
C ASP A 22 1.82 6.45 7.96
N VAL A 23 0.61 5.98 7.66
CA VAL A 23 0.34 4.56 7.47
C VAL A 23 0.58 4.20 6.01
N VAL A 24 1.60 3.38 5.76
CA VAL A 24 1.90 2.84 4.43
C VAL A 24 1.44 1.39 4.38
N VAL A 25 0.57 1.08 3.41
CA VAL A 25 0.06 -0.28 3.19
C VAL A 25 0.44 -0.71 1.77
N ARG A 26 1.13 -1.83 1.66
CA ARG A 26 1.38 -2.51 0.39
C ARG A 26 0.35 -3.61 0.22
N VAL A 27 -0.35 -3.59 -0.91
CA VAL A 27 -1.40 -4.56 -1.23
C VAL A 27 -1.03 -5.41 -2.45
N ARG A 28 -1.70 -6.55 -2.62
CA ARG A 28 -1.61 -7.34 -3.85
C ARG A 28 -2.04 -6.50 -5.07
N PRO A 29 -1.47 -6.75 -6.26
CA PRO A 29 -1.78 -5.97 -7.45
C PRO A 29 -3.26 -5.98 -7.84
N ASP A 30 -3.99 -7.07 -7.61
CA ASP A 30 -5.42 -7.19 -7.91
C ASP A 30 -6.32 -6.41 -6.94
N ALA A 31 -5.80 -6.03 -5.77
CA ALA A 31 -6.57 -5.40 -4.70
C ALA A 31 -6.47 -3.87 -4.65
N TRP A 32 -5.70 -3.24 -5.54
CA TRP A 32 -5.44 -1.78 -5.50
C TRP A 32 -6.72 -0.95 -5.49
N ARG A 33 -7.70 -1.31 -6.35
CA ARG A 33 -8.96 -0.57 -6.50
C ARG A 33 -9.79 -0.63 -5.22
N ARG A 34 -9.89 -1.83 -4.63
CA ARG A 34 -10.60 -2.04 -3.36
C ARG A 34 -9.97 -1.25 -2.21
N ALA A 35 -8.63 -1.20 -2.16
CA ALA A 35 -7.93 -0.42 -1.15
C ALA A 35 -8.20 1.09 -1.29
N ALA A 36 -8.24 1.61 -2.52
CA ALA A 36 -8.58 3.01 -2.78
C ALA A 36 -10.05 3.33 -2.43
N GLU A 37 -10.99 2.44 -2.76
CA GLU A 37 -12.40 2.57 -2.39
C GLU A 37 -12.60 2.61 -0.88
N PHE A 38 -11.95 1.70 -0.14
CA PHE A 38 -11.96 1.68 1.32
C PHE A 38 -11.35 2.94 1.94
N ALA A 39 -10.21 3.41 1.42
CA ALA A 39 -9.58 4.63 1.90
C ALA A 39 -10.52 5.84 1.75
N ARG A 40 -11.24 5.91 0.62
CA ARG A 40 -12.22 6.98 0.39
C ARG A 40 -13.45 6.86 1.28
N SER A 41 -14.04 5.68 1.44
CA SER A 41 -15.34 5.52 2.12
C SER A 41 -15.23 5.42 3.63
N GLU A 42 -14.15 4.84 4.15
CA GLU A 42 -14.03 4.51 5.59
C GLU A 42 -12.96 5.34 6.32
N LEU A 43 -12.03 5.97 5.58
CA LEU A 43 -10.93 6.74 6.16
C LEU A 43 -10.96 8.22 5.78
N ASP A 44 -12.02 8.68 5.13
CA ASP A 44 -12.19 10.06 4.63
C ASP A 44 -11.02 10.56 3.75
N CYS A 45 -10.31 9.65 3.08
CA CYS A 45 -9.26 10.01 2.11
C CYS A 45 -9.90 10.35 0.76
N ASP A 46 -10.61 11.47 0.69
CA ASP A 46 -11.38 11.93 -0.47
C ASP A 46 -10.58 12.77 -1.48
N PHE A 47 -9.34 13.14 -1.12
CA PHE A 47 -8.38 13.81 -1.99
C PHE A 47 -7.20 12.91 -2.37
N LEU A 48 -6.96 12.74 -3.66
CA LEU A 48 -5.80 12.03 -4.20
C LEU A 48 -4.65 13.02 -4.45
N SER A 49 -3.62 12.97 -3.60
CA SER A 49 -2.50 13.91 -3.68
C SER A 49 -1.57 13.64 -4.87
N PHE A 50 -1.19 12.38 -5.11
CA PHE A 50 -0.35 11.98 -6.23
C PHE A 50 -0.47 10.49 -6.57
N VAL A 51 -0.04 10.14 -7.78
CA VAL A 51 0.19 8.75 -8.22
C VAL A 51 1.58 8.68 -8.83
N SER A 52 2.36 7.69 -8.42
CA SER A 52 3.68 7.42 -8.95
C SER A 52 3.81 5.95 -9.35
N ALA A 53 4.72 5.69 -10.27
CA ALA A 53 5.14 4.35 -10.65
C ALA A 53 6.65 4.26 -10.47
N ILE A 54 7.13 3.12 -9.97
CA ILE A 54 8.56 2.85 -9.79
C ILE A 54 8.87 1.61 -10.61
N ASP A 55 9.77 1.76 -11.58
CA ASP A 55 10.38 0.64 -12.27
C ASP A 55 11.62 0.19 -11.48
N TRP A 56 11.46 -0.89 -10.72
CA TRP A 56 12.55 -1.45 -9.95
C TRP A 56 13.47 -2.24 -10.89
N LYS A 57 14.64 -1.67 -11.18
CA LYS A 57 15.75 -2.47 -11.74
C LYS A 57 15.98 -3.66 -10.79
N PRO A 58 16.22 -4.89 -11.30
CA PRO A 58 16.57 -6.02 -10.44
C PRO A 58 17.66 -5.61 -9.46
N ALA A 59 17.47 -5.92 -8.18
CA ALA A 59 18.53 -5.75 -7.21
C ALA A 59 19.73 -6.55 -7.69
N ALA A 60 20.90 -5.91 -7.75
CA ALA A 60 22.15 -6.61 -8.02
C ALA A 60 22.26 -7.76 -7.03
N ARG A 61 22.49 -8.96 -7.53
CA ARG A 61 22.85 -10.07 -6.67
C ARG A 61 24.30 -9.86 -6.23
N GLU A 62 24.64 -10.37 -5.05
CA GLU A 62 26.04 -10.39 -4.61
C GLU A 62 26.87 -11.11 -5.68
N GLY A 63 27.82 -10.40 -6.31
CA GLY A 63 28.63 -10.90 -7.43
C GLY A 63 28.22 -10.43 -8.83
N ASP A 64 27.18 -9.61 -8.98
CA ASP A 64 26.94 -8.89 -10.24
C ASP A 64 27.98 -7.75 -10.37
N GLU A 65 28.86 -7.82 -11.37
CA GLU A 65 29.93 -6.85 -11.66
C GLU A 65 29.44 -5.42 -11.97
#